data_AF-A0A318VP20-F1
#
_entry.id   AF-A0A318VP20-F1
#
_cell.length_a   1.000
_cell.length_b   1.000
_cell.length_c   1.000
_cell.angle_alpha   90.00
_cell.angle_beta   90.00
_cell.angle_gamma   90.00
#
_symmetry.space_group_name_H-M   'P 1'
#
loop_
_entity.id
_entity.type
_entity.pdbx_description
1 polymer ?
#
loop_
_entity_poly.entity_id
_entity_poly.type
_entity_poly.pdbx_seq_one_letter_code
_entity_poly.pdbx_strand_id
1 'polypeptide(L)'
;MTDSDPGRFENASHARQWCEAYFDWYNFQHHHSGIGGYTPEQVFTGRFELVHAQRQQALDAQYRRHPERFVQGAPVAPRPPEWVTINPVTPEAADTGESLGVNFPTLSAARARVDNTLSSA
;
A
#
# COMPACT_ATOMS: atom_id res chain seq x y z
N MET A 1 -2.11 -17.08 7.60
CA MET A 1 -0.64 -16.90 7.51
C MET A 1 -0.18 -16.35 8.85
N THR A 2 0.49 -17.20 9.64
CA THR A 2 1.06 -16.86 10.96
C THR A 2 2.58 -16.75 10.90
N ASP A 3 3.18 -16.73 9.71
CA ASP A 3 4.61 -16.42 9.58
C ASP A 3 4.77 -14.90 9.61
N SER A 4 5.10 -14.45 10.82
CA SER A 4 5.73 -13.17 11.14
C SER A 4 6.90 -12.85 10.20
N ASP A 5 7.22 -11.56 10.10
CA ASP A 5 8.41 -11.03 9.44
C ASP A 5 9.65 -11.94 9.67
N PRO A 6 10.31 -12.45 8.61
CA PRO A 6 11.44 -13.37 8.74
C PRO A 6 12.67 -12.71 9.36
N GLY A 7 12.69 -11.38 9.49
CA GLY A 7 13.81 -10.58 10.01
C GLY A 7 15.02 -10.54 9.09
N ARG A 8 15.41 -11.67 8.49
CA ARG A 8 16.39 -11.79 7.41
C ARG A 8 16.08 -12.98 6.52
N PHE A 9 16.48 -12.90 5.25
CA PHE A 9 16.45 -14.05 4.34
C PHE A 9 17.78 -14.82 4.39
N GLU A 10 17.71 -16.14 4.37
CA GLU A 10 18.90 -17.00 4.34
C GLU A 10 19.61 -16.96 2.98
N ASN A 11 18.82 -16.86 1.91
CA ASN A 11 19.29 -16.80 0.53
C ASN A 11 18.14 -16.29 -0.37
N ALA A 12 18.44 -16.09 -1.65
CA ALA A 12 17.48 -15.58 -2.62
C ALA A 12 16.30 -16.54 -2.90
N SER A 13 16.46 -17.85 -2.69
CA SER A 13 15.34 -18.81 -2.84
C SER A 13 14.35 -18.65 -1.70
N HIS A 14 14.83 -18.58 -0.46
CA HIS A 14 14.00 -18.34 0.72
C HIS A 14 13.23 -17.02 0.58
N ALA A 15 13.91 -15.95 0.13
CA ALA A 15 13.25 -14.66 -0.12
C ALA A 15 12.09 -14.75 -1.12
N ARG A 16 12.27 -15.47 -2.23
CA ARG A 16 11.20 -15.63 -3.24
C ARG A 16 9.99 -16.38 -2.71
N GLN A 17 10.22 -17.50 -2.04
CA GLN A 17 9.13 -18.31 -1.45
C GLN A 17 8.33 -17.50 -0.44
N TRP A 18 9.01 -16.73 0.41
CA TRP A 18 8.33 -15.86 1.36
C TRP A 18 7.54 -14.76 0.64
N CYS A 19 8.14 -14.08 -0.34
CA CYS A 19 7.47 -13.02 -1.10
C CYS A 19 6.23 -13.52 -1.85
N GLU A 20 6.31 -14.69 -2.49
CA GLU A 20 5.17 -15.31 -3.20
C GLU A 20 4.00 -15.51 -2.24
N ALA A 21 4.23 -16.17 -1.10
CA ALA A 21 3.22 -16.37 -0.08
C ALA A 21 2.67 -15.05 0.48
N TYR A 22 3.55 -14.08 0.73
CA TYR A 22 3.16 -12.77 1.26
C TYR A 22 2.26 -12.01 0.29
N PHE A 23 2.64 -11.92 -0.99
CA PHE A 23 1.88 -11.17 -1.98
C PHE A 23 0.55 -11.83 -2.32
N ASP A 24 0.48 -13.17 -2.29
CA ASP A 24 -0.80 -13.87 -2.41
C ASP A 24 -1.76 -13.50 -1.26
N TRP A 25 -1.27 -13.53 -0.02
CA TRP A 25 -2.07 -13.11 1.13
C TRP A 25 -2.43 -11.62 1.05
N TYR A 26 -1.46 -10.75 0.75
CA TYR A 26 -1.62 -9.30 0.69
C TYR A 26 -2.66 -8.88 -0.36
N ASN A 27 -2.62 -9.49 -1.54
CA ASN A 27 -3.48 -9.13 -2.68
C ASN A 27 -4.88 -9.71 -2.60
N PHE A 28 -5.05 -10.92 -2.05
CA PHE A 28 -6.31 -11.66 -2.17
C PHE A 28 -7.03 -11.90 -0.83
N GLN A 29 -6.35 -11.74 0.31
CA GLN A 29 -6.92 -12.09 1.63
C GLN A 29 -6.88 -10.92 2.61
N HIS A 30 -5.81 -10.14 2.63
CA HIS A 30 -5.66 -9.03 3.56
C HIS A 30 -6.50 -7.84 3.13
N HIS A 31 -7.35 -7.34 4.04
CA HIS A 31 -8.21 -6.19 3.81
C HIS A 31 -7.55 -4.95 4.40
N HIS A 32 -7.37 -3.91 3.58
CA HIS A 32 -6.53 -2.76 3.91
C HIS A 32 -7.40 -1.54 4.24
N SER A 33 -7.16 -0.93 5.39
CA SER A 33 -7.91 0.26 5.85
C SER A 33 -7.77 1.45 4.90
N GLY A 34 -6.59 1.65 4.30
CA GLY A 34 -6.31 2.75 3.36
C GLY A 34 -7.10 2.70 2.06
N ILE A 35 -7.70 1.56 1.73
CA ILE A 35 -8.57 1.39 0.56
C ILE A 35 -9.95 0.90 0.99
N GLY A 36 -10.52 1.46 2.05
CA GLY A 36 -11.91 1.19 2.46
C GLY A 36 -12.16 -0.24 2.96
N GLY A 37 -11.11 -0.94 3.39
CA GLY A 37 -11.19 -2.33 3.83
C GLY A 37 -11.50 -3.29 2.69
N TYR A 38 -11.01 -3.03 1.47
CA TYR A 38 -10.98 -3.99 0.36
C TYR A 38 -9.59 -4.64 0.27
N THR A 39 -9.51 -5.75 -0.46
CA THR A 39 -8.23 -6.32 -0.88
C THR A 39 -7.67 -5.56 -2.09
N PRO A 40 -6.36 -5.52 -2.32
CA PRO A 40 -5.77 -4.86 -3.49
C PRO A 40 -6.31 -5.42 -4.81
N GLU A 41 -6.51 -6.74 -4.91
CA GLU A 41 -7.10 -7.34 -6.11
C GLU A 41 -8.50 -6.77 -6.38
N GLN A 42 -9.37 -6.71 -5.38
CA GLN A 42 -10.73 -6.17 -5.53
C GLN A 42 -10.75 -4.74 -6.08
N VAL A 43 -9.80 -3.92 -5.64
CA VAL A 43 -9.67 -2.53 -6.12
C VAL A 43 -9.14 -2.54 -7.55
N PHE A 44 -8.06 -3.28 -7.81
CA PHE A 44 -7.42 -3.37 -9.12
C PHE A 44 -8.37 -3.86 -10.22
N THR A 45 -9.18 -4.87 -9.93
CA THR A 45 -10.12 -5.45 -10.90
C THR A 45 -11.48 -4.75 -10.95
N GLY A 46 -11.71 -3.75 -10.09
CA GLY A 46 -13.01 -3.08 -9.94
C GLY A 46 -14.07 -3.94 -9.23
N ARG A 47 -13.75 -5.16 -8.81
CA ARG A 47 -14.65 -6.07 -8.08
C ARG A 47 -15.17 -5.49 -6.77
N PHE A 48 -14.50 -4.47 -6.22
CA PHE A 48 -14.96 -3.73 -5.05
C PHE A 48 -16.37 -3.15 -5.21
N GLU A 49 -16.84 -2.85 -6.44
CA GLU A 49 -18.19 -2.31 -6.68
C GLU A 49 -19.29 -3.28 -6.24
N LEU A 50 -19.13 -4.57 -6.58
CA LEU A 50 -20.05 -5.63 -6.16
C LEU A 50 -20.07 -5.76 -4.64
N VAL A 51 -18.88 -5.74 -4.02
CA VAL A 51 -18.72 -5.87 -2.57
C VAL A 51 -19.29 -4.64 -1.85
N HIS A 52 -19.10 -3.44 -2.41
CA HIS A 52 -19.65 -2.19 -1.90
C HIS A 52 -21.18 -2.22 -1.88
N ALA A 53 -21.81 -2.65 -2.97
CA ALA A 53 -23.27 -2.79 -3.04
C ALA A 53 -23.81 -3.75 -1.98
N GLN A 54 -23.15 -4.91 -1.79
CA GLN A 54 -23.52 -5.87 -0.75
C GLN A 54 -23.36 -5.29 0.66
N ARG A 55 -22.26 -4.59 0.93
CA ARG A 55 -22.01 -3.92 2.21
C ARG A 55 -23.06 -2.85 2.50
N GLN A 56 -23.41 -2.03 1.50
CA GLN A 56 -24.43 -1.00 1.65
C GLN A 56 -25.81 -1.60 1.94
N GLN A 57 -26.20 -2.65 1.21
CA GLN A 57 -27.47 -3.34 1.48
C GLN A 57 -27.57 -3.88 2.91
N ALA A 58 -26.47 -4.44 3.45
CA ALA A 58 -26.43 -4.92 4.82
C ALA A 58 -26.56 -3.78 5.84
N LEU A 59 -25.87 -2.66 5.60
CA LEU A 59 -25.96 -1.44 6.40
C LEU A 59 -27.38 -0.86 6.39
N ASP A 60 -28.00 -0.74 5.22
CA ASP A 60 -29.38 -0.24 5.07
C ASP A 60 -30.40 -1.15 5.78
N ALA A 61 -30.20 -2.47 5.69
CA ALA A 61 -31.05 -3.43 6.39
C ALA A 61 -30.90 -3.30 7.92
N GLN A 62 -29.69 -3.07 8.42
CA GLN A 62 -29.46 -2.89 9.84
C GLN A 62 -30.02 -1.56 10.36
N TYR A 63 -29.85 -0.48 9.58
CA TYR A 63 -30.41 0.83 9.89
C TYR A 63 -31.93 0.79 9.99
N ARG A 64 -32.62 0.13 9.05
CA ARG A 64 -34.08 -0.03 9.09
C ARG A 64 -34.58 -0.79 10.33
N ARG A 65 -33.80 -1.73 10.86
CA ARG A 65 -34.18 -2.52 12.04
C ARG A 65 -33.92 -1.76 13.35
N HIS A 66 -32.86 -0.98 13.40
CA HIS A 66 -32.36 -0.35 14.63
C HIS A 66 -31.87 1.08 14.38
N PRO A 67 -32.73 2.01 13.91
CA PRO A 67 -32.31 3.37 13.61
C PRO A 67 -31.72 4.09 14.83
N GLU A 68 -32.16 3.75 16.04
CA GLU A 68 -31.68 4.29 17.31
C GLU A 68 -30.19 4.03 17.59
N ARG A 69 -29.60 2.99 16.96
CA ARG A 69 -28.17 2.68 17.10
C ARG A 69 -27.28 3.54 16.21
N PHE A 70 -27.86 4.31 15.30
CA PHE A 70 -27.15 5.12 14.33
C PHE A 70 -27.45 6.60 14.56
N VAL A 71 -26.80 7.17 15.57
CA VAL A 71 -27.00 8.57 16.01
C VAL A 71 -26.65 9.62 14.95
N GLN A 72 -25.90 9.23 13.91
CA GLN A 72 -25.53 10.09 12.78
C GLN A 72 -26.37 9.82 11.51
N GLY A 73 -27.48 9.09 11.62
CA GLY A 73 -28.33 8.73 10.49
C GLY A 73 -27.87 7.47 9.76
N ALA A 74 -28.38 7.25 8.54
CA ALA A 74 -28.09 6.04 7.78
C ALA A 74 -26.59 5.91 7.47
N PRO A 75 -25.93 4.78 7.83
CA PRO A 75 -24.51 4.58 7.58
C PRO A 75 -24.22 4.33 6.09
N VAL A 76 -23.02 4.73 5.65
CA VAL A 76 -22.55 4.57 4.27
C VAL A 76 -21.32 3.66 4.25
N ALA A 77 -21.32 2.66 3.37
CA ALA A 77 -20.18 1.78 3.19
C ALA A 77 -19.01 2.54 2.53
N PRO A 78 -17.77 2.44 3.08
CA PRO A 78 -16.63 3.13 2.52
C PRO A 78 -16.28 2.61 1.12
N ARG A 79 -15.81 3.52 0.28
CA ARG A 79 -15.28 3.24 -1.07
C ARG A 79 -13.77 3.44 -1.05
N PRO A 80 -13.00 2.75 -1.92
CA PRO A 80 -11.59 3.06 -2.06
C PRO A 80 -11.42 4.49 -2.59
N PRO A 81 -10.29 5.16 -2.29
CA PRO A 81 -9.97 6.44 -2.91
C PRO A 81 -9.82 6.29 -4.43
N GLU A 82 -10.20 7.32 -5.18
CA GLU A 82 -10.10 7.34 -6.65
C GLU A 82 -8.64 7.31 -7.14
N TRP A 83 -7.75 7.95 -6.39
CA TRP A 83 -6.32 7.95 -6.66
C TRP A 83 -5.53 7.96 -5.35
N VAL A 84 -4.30 7.46 -5.41
CA VAL A 84 -3.33 7.47 -4.31
C VAL A 84 -1.95 7.81 -4.86
N THR A 85 -1.07 8.36 -4.03
CA THR A 85 0.33 8.64 -4.38
C THR A 85 1.23 8.29 -3.19
N ILE A 86 2.36 7.62 -3.47
CA ILE A 86 3.34 7.24 -2.44
C ILE A 86 4.39 8.34 -2.27
N ASN A 87 4.72 9.06 -3.35
CA ASN A 87 5.68 10.16 -3.36
C ASN A 87 5.15 11.23 -4.34
N PRO A 88 4.32 12.19 -3.89
CA PRO A 88 3.83 13.24 -4.77
C PRO A 88 5.01 14.10 -5.23
N VAL A 89 5.10 14.35 -6.54
CA VAL A 89 6.03 15.34 -7.07
C VAL A 89 5.38 16.71 -6.88
N THR A 90 6.03 17.61 -6.16
CA THR A 90 5.56 19.01 -6.05
C THR A 90 5.97 19.79 -7.30
N PRO A 91 5.24 20.85 -7.69
CA PRO A 91 5.61 21.68 -8.83
C PRO A 91 7.06 22.20 -8.74
N GLU A 92 7.52 22.54 -7.54
CA GLU A 92 8.88 23.03 -7.27
C GLU A 92 9.93 21.94 -7.51
N ALA A 93 9.61 20.67 -7.20
CA ALA A 93 10.47 19.51 -7.45
C ALA A 93 10.46 19.09 -8.93
N ALA A 94 9.42 19.45 -9.69
CA ALA A 94 9.35 19.20 -11.12
C ALA A 94 10.21 20.20 -11.93
N ASP A 95 10.28 21.46 -11.48
CA ASP A 95 11.00 22.54 -12.18
C ASP A 95 12.52 22.53 -11.95
N THR A 96 13.00 22.02 -10.80
CA THR A 96 14.45 22.02 -10.50
C THR A 96 15.24 20.99 -11.29
N GLY A 97 14.59 20.03 -11.96
CA GLY A 97 15.30 18.93 -12.66
C GLY A 97 16.21 18.11 -11.75
N GLU A 98 16.11 18.31 -10.43
CA GLU A 98 16.83 17.52 -9.45
C GLU A 98 16.19 16.14 -9.45
N SER A 99 16.88 15.19 -10.08
CA SER A 99 16.65 13.76 -9.88
C SER A 99 16.29 13.54 -8.42
N LEU A 100 15.05 13.13 -8.15
CA LEU A 100 14.50 12.82 -6.83
C LEU A 100 15.54 12.02 -6.05
N GLY A 101 16.38 12.75 -5.32
CA GLY A 101 17.54 12.22 -4.66
C GLY A 101 17.02 11.48 -3.46
N VAL A 102 16.69 10.21 -3.65
CA VAL A 102 16.54 9.27 -2.55
C VAL A 102 17.78 9.44 -1.68
N ASN A 103 17.58 10.00 -0.48
CA ASN A 103 18.64 10.22 0.48
C ASN A 103 19.14 8.86 0.96
N PHE A 104 20.03 8.26 0.18
CA PHE A 104 20.79 7.09 0.57
C PHE A 104 22.04 7.60 1.27
N PRO A 105 22.16 7.41 2.60
CA PRO A 105 23.39 7.73 3.34
C PRO A 105 24.61 6.99 2.77
N THR A 106 24.38 5.92 2.01
CA THR A 106 25.40 5.07 1.40
C THR A 106 25.93 5.61 0.07
N LEU A 107 25.19 6.48 -0.63
CA LEU A 107 25.64 7.01 -1.92
C LEU A 107 26.84 7.97 -1.77
N SER A 108 26.86 8.78 -0.72
CA SER A 108 28.00 9.63 -0.38
C SER A 108 29.25 8.80 -0.04
N ALA A 109 29.08 7.69 0.70
CA ALA A 109 30.17 6.76 0.98
C ALA A 109 30.67 6.01 -0.27
N ALA A 110 29.78 5.65 -1.20
CA ALA A 110 30.13 5.04 -2.47
C ALA A 110 30.90 6.02 -3.37
N ARG A 111 30.46 7.27 -3.43
CA ARG A 111 31.10 8.34 -4.23
C ARG A 111 32.50 8.69 -3.72
N ALA A 112 32.67 8.81 -2.40
CA ALA A 112 33.99 9.03 -1.78
C ALA A 112 35.01 7.91 -2.08
N ARG A 113 34.56 6.66 -2.27
CA ARG A 113 35.45 5.55 -2.66
C ARG A 113 35.91 5.64 -4.11
N VAL A 114 35.06 6.14 -5.02
CA VAL A 114 35.41 6.30 -6.44
C VAL A 114 36.43 7.42 -6.62
N ASP A 115 36.22 8.56 -5.95
CA ASP A 115 37.11 9.72 -6.05
C ASP A 115 38.52 9.42 -5.50
N ASN A 116 38.61 8.62 -4.42
CA ASN A 116 39.89 8.23 -3.83
C ASN A 116 40.66 7.21 -4.69
N THR A 117 39.97 6.45 -5.54
CA THR A 117 40.58 5.47 -6.44
C THR A 117 41.15 6.13 -7.69
N LEU A 118 40.53 7.22 -8.16
CA LEU A 118 40.97 7.98 -9.35
C LEU A 118 42.06 9.02 -9.06
N SER A 119 42.22 9.46 -7.80
CA SER A 119 43.30 10.38 -7.38
C SER A 119 44.63 9.67 -7.12
N SER A 120 44.65 8.33 -7.18
CA SER A 120 45.83 7.50 -6.87
C SER A 120 46.48 6.86 -8.11
N ALA A 121 46.15 7.35 -9.31
CA ALA A 121 46.69 6.89 -10.60
C ALA A 121 47.55 7.98 -11.26
#